data_AF-A0A432EQ80-F1
#
_entry.id   AF-A0A432EQ80-F1
#
_cell.length_a   1.000
_cell.length_b   1.000
_cell.length_c   1.000
_cell.angle_alpha   90.00
_cell.angle_beta   90.00
_cell.angle_gamma   90.00
#
_symmetry.space_group_name_H-M   'P 1'
#
loop_
_entity.id
_entity.type
_entity.pdbx_description
1 polymer ?
#
loop_
_entity_poly.entity_id
_entity_poly.type
_entity_poly.pdbx_seq_one_letter_code
_entity_poly.pdbx_strand_id
1 'polypeptide(L)'
;YEENLGGVHPLYEVVKDTEEKFFKALSEDFKTQEALASYMNLISEMNKLRNQAFKEKKISSQALEAYGYAVNSVKNTLRNIFGLLEDVLPRCPVKEVVKKELEPASAVLDEELINLLVEVRQMAREKKLFDIADKIRDRLKEKGIILEDTPFGTKWKKV
;
A
#
# COMPACT_ATOMS: atom_id res chain seq x y z
N TYR A 1 23.72 -29.46 25.38
CA TYR A 1 23.02 -28.20 25.12
C TYR A 1 21.71 -28.56 24.47
N GLU A 2 20.63 -28.22 25.15
CA GLU A 2 19.27 -28.75 25.01
C GLU A 2 18.69 -28.57 23.60
N GLU A 3 17.92 -29.57 23.20
CA GLU A 3 17.19 -29.65 21.94
C GLU A 3 16.14 -28.53 21.82
N ASN A 4 16.04 -28.00 20.61
CA ASN A 4 15.05 -27.02 20.15
C ASN A 4 13.62 -27.52 20.36
N LEU A 5 13.00 -27.19 21.49
CA LEU A 5 11.55 -27.25 21.64
C LEU A 5 10.95 -26.05 20.88
N GLY A 6 10.29 -26.36 19.75
CA GLY A 6 9.66 -25.40 18.85
C GLY A 6 8.61 -24.53 19.53
N GLY A 7 9.04 -23.35 19.97
CA GLY A 7 8.16 -22.30 20.47
C GLY A 7 7.36 -21.64 19.34
N VAL A 8 6.10 -21.31 19.62
CA VAL A 8 5.25 -20.48 18.75
C VAL A 8 5.80 -19.06 18.76
N HIS A 9 5.90 -18.41 17.60
CA HIS A 9 6.45 -17.05 17.51
C HIS A 9 5.52 -16.04 18.23
N PRO A 10 6.05 -15.07 19.02
CA PRO A 10 5.23 -14.16 19.84
C PRO A 10 4.20 -13.33 19.05
N LEU A 11 4.46 -13.08 17.77
CA LEU A 11 3.55 -12.34 16.89
C LEU A 11 2.16 -12.99 16.77
N TYR A 12 2.02 -14.31 16.95
CA TYR A 12 0.71 -14.96 16.98
C TYR A 12 -0.15 -14.45 18.14
N GLU A 13 0.43 -14.26 19.33
CA GLU A 13 -0.30 -13.72 20.48
C GLU A 13 -0.67 -12.25 20.25
N VAL A 14 0.22 -11.48 19.61
CA VAL A 14 -0.08 -10.08 19.24
C VAL A 14 -1.28 -10.01 18.29
N VAL A 15 -1.40 -10.94 17.32
CA VAL A 15 -2.56 -10.99 16.41
C VAL A 15 -3.82 -11.33 17.19
N LYS A 16 -3.77 -12.35 18.05
CA LYS A 16 -4.90 -12.73 18.89
C LYS A 16 -5.39 -11.57 19.77
N ASP A 17 -4.49 -10.92 20.50
CA ASP A 17 -4.80 -9.75 21.33
C ASP A 17 -5.40 -8.61 20.50
N THR A 18 -4.93 -8.43 19.27
CA THR A 18 -5.41 -7.40 18.35
C THR A 18 -6.85 -7.69 17.94
N GLU A 19 -7.16 -8.94 17.57
CA GLU A 19 -8.49 -9.39 17.18
C GLU A 19 -9.48 -9.30 18.34
N GLU A 20 -9.09 -9.72 19.55
CA GLU A 20 -9.92 -9.60 20.75
C GLU A 20 -10.29 -8.14 21.05
N LYS A 21 -9.29 -7.24 21.05
CA LYS A 21 -9.52 -5.79 21.26
C LYS A 21 -10.37 -5.19 20.16
N PHE A 22 -10.13 -5.61 18.91
CA PHE A 22 -10.87 -5.16 17.74
C PHE A 22 -12.35 -5.52 17.84
N PHE A 23 -12.66 -6.81 18.06
CA PHE A 23 -14.04 -7.27 18.14
C PHE A 23 -14.76 -6.73 19.38
N LYS A 24 -14.05 -6.56 20.49
CA LYS A 24 -14.60 -5.92 21.70
C LYS A 24 -14.98 -4.46 21.45
N ALA A 25 -14.10 -3.68 20.82
CA ALA A 25 -14.36 -2.28 20.50
C ALA A 25 -15.58 -2.12 19.56
N LEU A 26 -15.72 -3.02 18.59
CA LEU A 26 -16.86 -2.99 17.67
C LEU A 26 -18.16 -3.50 18.31
N SER A 27 -18.10 -4.45 19.25
CA SER A 27 -19.31 -5.04 19.85
C SER A 27 -19.94 -4.16 20.93
N GLU A 28 -19.17 -3.33 21.64
CA GLU A 28 -19.68 -2.47 22.71
C GLU A 28 -20.44 -1.24 22.18
N ASP A 29 -19.94 -0.58 21.13
CA ASP A 29 -20.56 0.61 20.53
C ASP A 29 -20.01 0.95 19.12
N PHE A 30 -19.65 -0.07 18.33
CA PHE A 30 -19.06 0.12 17.00
C PHE A 30 -17.90 1.13 16.96
N LYS A 31 -17.02 1.11 17.97
CA LYS A 31 -15.93 2.09 18.16
C LYS A 31 -14.81 1.87 17.16
N THR A 32 -15.03 2.32 15.93
CA THR A 32 -14.11 2.10 14.79
C THR A 32 -12.72 2.68 15.02
N GLN A 33 -12.60 3.81 15.71
CA GLN A 33 -11.29 4.42 16.03
C GLN A 33 -10.44 3.52 16.94
N GLU A 34 -11.04 3.01 18.02
CA GLU A 34 -10.37 2.09 18.94
C GLU A 34 -10.04 0.75 18.26
N ALA A 35 -10.97 0.26 17.45
CA ALA A 35 -10.79 -0.95 16.66
C ALA A 35 -9.62 -0.81 15.65
N LEU A 36 -9.52 0.30 14.92
CA LEU A 36 -8.40 0.55 14.01
C LEU A 36 -7.08 0.77 14.74
N ALA A 37 -7.11 1.38 15.92
CA ALA A 37 -5.92 1.58 16.74
C ALA A 37 -5.28 0.25 17.17
N SER A 38 -6.06 -0.82 17.41
CA SER A 38 -5.50 -2.15 17.71
C SER A 38 -4.68 -2.68 16.53
N TYR A 39 -5.19 -2.52 15.30
CA TYR A 39 -4.46 -2.93 14.09
C TYR A 39 -3.22 -2.08 13.80
N MET A 40 -3.21 -0.79 14.14
CA MET A 40 -2.01 0.05 14.03
C MET A 40 -0.88 -0.43 14.95
N ASN A 41 -1.23 -0.94 16.14
CA ASN A 41 -0.26 -1.58 17.03
C ASN A 41 0.29 -2.88 16.43
N LEU A 42 -0.56 -3.74 15.86
CA LEU A 42 -0.11 -4.95 15.14
C LEU A 42 0.84 -4.61 14.00
N ILE A 43 0.50 -3.61 13.18
CA ILE A 43 1.37 -3.13 12.08
C ILE A 43 2.72 -2.65 12.61
N SER A 44 2.76 -2.02 13.78
CA SER A 44 4.00 -1.59 14.42
C SER A 44 4.87 -2.77 14.84
N GLU A 45 4.29 -3.84 15.41
CA GLU A 45 5.03 -5.07 15.74
C GLU A 45 5.54 -5.79 14.49
N MET A 46 4.72 -5.86 13.44
CA MET A 46 5.14 -6.37 12.14
C MET A 46 6.32 -5.57 11.57
N ASN A 47 6.27 -4.24 11.63
CA ASN A 47 7.35 -3.38 11.16
C ASN A 47 8.66 -3.61 11.92
N LYS A 48 8.62 -3.87 13.23
CA LYS A 48 9.81 -4.22 14.03
C LYS A 48 10.46 -5.50 13.50
N LEU A 49 9.66 -6.56 13.32
CA LEU A 49 10.13 -7.84 12.78
C LEU A 49 10.75 -7.66 11.39
N ARG A 50 10.03 -6.96 10.50
CA ARG A 50 10.48 -6.66 9.14
C ARG A 50 11.81 -5.92 9.14
N ASN A 51 11.92 -4.85 9.93
CA ASN A 51 13.13 -4.03 9.99
C ASN A 51 14.33 -4.82 10.54
N GLN A 52 14.10 -5.68 11.55
CA GLN A 52 15.14 -6.58 12.05
C GLN A 52 15.58 -7.57 10.97
N ALA A 53 14.64 -8.19 10.26
CA ALA A 53 14.95 -9.11 9.17
C ALA A 53 15.75 -8.44 8.03
N PHE A 54 15.42 -7.20 7.66
CA PHE A 54 16.20 -6.43 6.69
C PHE A 54 17.60 -6.11 7.18
N LYS A 55 17.74 -5.72 8.46
CA LYS A 55 19.05 -5.41 9.07
C LYS A 55 19.95 -6.65 9.12
N GLU A 56 19.39 -7.79 9.50
CA GLU A 56 20.15 -9.05 9.64
C GLU A 56 20.25 -9.84 8.32
N LYS A 57 19.52 -9.42 7.28
CA LYS A 57 19.37 -10.12 6.00
C LYS A 57 18.96 -11.60 6.16
N LYS A 58 18.22 -11.90 7.22
CA LYS A 58 17.73 -13.26 7.54
C LYS A 58 16.43 -13.16 8.31
N ILE A 59 15.61 -14.21 8.21
CA ILE A 59 14.39 -14.40 8.99
C ILE A 59 14.23 -15.90 9.24
N SER A 60 13.77 -16.31 10.42
CA SER A 60 13.47 -17.71 10.71
C SER A 60 12.15 -18.13 10.03
N SER A 61 11.98 -19.42 9.73
CA SER A 61 10.71 -19.94 9.17
C SER A 61 9.52 -19.58 10.04
N GLN A 62 9.65 -19.79 11.35
CA GLN A 62 8.60 -19.47 12.34
C GLN A 62 8.22 -17.98 12.34
N ALA A 63 9.21 -17.07 12.23
CA ALA A 63 8.95 -15.64 12.15
C ALA A 63 8.27 -15.24 10.83
N LEU A 64 8.67 -15.86 9.72
CA LEU A 64 8.08 -15.62 8.42
C LEU A 64 6.63 -16.12 8.34
N GLU A 65 6.35 -17.31 8.90
CA GLU A 65 5.01 -17.88 9.01
C GLU A 65 4.08 -16.99 9.85
N ALA A 66 4.57 -16.55 11.02
CA ALA A 66 3.82 -15.64 11.89
C ALA A 66 3.56 -14.28 11.22
N TYR A 67 4.53 -13.76 10.47
CA TYR A 67 4.36 -12.52 9.71
C TYR A 67 3.30 -12.68 8.60
N GLY A 68 3.33 -13.80 7.87
CA GLY A 68 2.31 -14.14 6.89
C GLY A 68 0.91 -14.23 7.49
N TYR A 69 0.80 -14.86 8.67
CA TYR A 69 -0.45 -14.92 9.43
C TYR A 69 -0.97 -13.51 9.82
N ALA A 70 -0.10 -12.66 10.35
CA ALA A 70 -0.44 -11.27 10.69
C ALA A 70 -0.89 -10.46 9.47
N VAL A 71 -0.21 -10.59 8.32
CA VAL A 71 -0.62 -9.96 7.05
C VAL A 71 -2.02 -10.41 6.65
N ASN A 72 -2.34 -11.69 6.78
CA ASN A 72 -3.66 -12.21 6.45
C ASN A 72 -4.75 -11.67 7.38
N SER A 73 -4.49 -11.59 8.69
CA SER A 73 -5.43 -10.96 9.64
C SER A 73 -5.71 -9.51 9.27
N VAL A 74 -4.66 -8.69 9.03
CA VAL A 74 -4.79 -7.28 8.61
C VAL A 74 -5.62 -7.17 7.33
N LYS A 75 -5.26 -7.93 6.28
CA LYS A 75 -5.96 -7.89 5.00
C LYS A 75 -7.43 -8.29 5.13
N ASN A 76 -7.70 -9.39 5.84
CA ASN A 76 -9.05 -9.89 5.99
C ASN A 76 -9.93 -8.91 6.77
N THR A 77 -9.42 -8.30 7.84
CA THR A 77 -10.22 -7.35 8.62
C THR A 77 -10.48 -6.06 7.86
N LEU A 78 -9.44 -5.43 7.29
CA LEU A 78 -9.60 -4.18 6.55
C LEU A 78 -10.52 -4.36 5.34
N ARG A 79 -10.38 -5.49 4.64
CA ARG A 79 -11.21 -5.79 3.46
C ARG A 79 -12.62 -6.25 3.81
N ASN A 80 -12.76 -7.16 4.78
CA ASN A 80 -14.05 -7.82 5.01
C ASN A 80 -14.99 -7.04 5.91
N ILE A 81 -14.44 -6.25 6.84
CA ILE A 81 -15.25 -5.52 7.82
C ILE A 81 -15.39 -4.05 7.40
N PHE A 82 -14.31 -3.41 6.96
CA PHE A 82 -14.35 -2.01 6.56
C PHE A 82 -14.54 -1.77 5.06
N GLY A 83 -14.49 -2.82 4.22
CA GLY A 83 -14.58 -2.66 2.77
C GLY A 83 -13.41 -1.86 2.18
N LEU A 84 -12.27 -1.78 2.89
CA LEU A 84 -11.07 -1.12 2.41
C LEU A 84 -10.30 -2.04 1.47
N LEU A 85 -9.37 -1.47 0.70
CA LEU A 85 -8.50 -2.19 -0.22
C LEU A 85 -9.22 -2.77 -1.45
N GLU A 86 -10.43 -2.35 -1.79
CA GLU A 86 -11.12 -2.84 -3.01
C GLU A 86 -10.47 -2.32 -4.30
N ASP A 87 -9.75 -1.20 -4.24
CA ASP A 87 -8.96 -0.64 -5.34
C ASP A 87 -7.70 -1.47 -5.64
N VAL A 88 -7.06 -2.00 -4.60
CA VAL A 88 -5.83 -2.80 -4.71
C VAL A 88 -6.06 -4.31 -4.68
N LEU A 89 -7.16 -4.77 -4.06
CA LEU A 89 -7.56 -6.17 -3.86
C LEU A 89 -9.07 -6.38 -4.12
N PRO A 90 -9.55 -6.07 -5.35
CA PRO A 90 -10.97 -6.15 -5.68
C PRO A 90 -11.53 -7.57 -5.42
N ARG A 91 -12.65 -7.68 -4.69
CA ARG A 91 -13.40 -8.95 -4.54
C ARG A 91 -14.00 -9.43 -5.85
N CYS A 92 -14.40 -8.49 -6.68
CA CYS A 92 -14.87 -8.72 -8.04
C CYS A 92 -14.29 -7.60 -8.89
N PRO A 93 -13.88 -7.83 -10.14
CA PRO A 93 -13.52 -6.77 -11.06
C PRO A 93 -14.76 -5.96 -11.43
N VAL A 94 -15.27 -5.13 -10.51
CA VAL A 94 -16.39 -4.23 -10.77
C VAL A 94 -15.82 -3.00 -11.47
N LYS A 95 -15.38 -3.18 -12.72
CA LYS A 95 -14.82 -2.11 -13.57
C LYS A 95 -15.82 -1.00 -13.91
N GLU A 96 -17.11 -1.15 -13.58
CA GLU A 96 -18.16 -0.27 -14.12
C GLU A 96 -18.92 0.56 -13.08
N VAL A 97 -19.02 0.14 -11.82
CA VAL A 97 -19.84 0.87 -10.83
C VAL A 97 -19.05 1.98 -10.13
N VAL A 98 -17.76 1.76 -9.85
CA VAL A 98 -16.93 2.70 -9.06
C VAL A 98 -16.36 3.85 -9.93
N LYS A 99 -16.28 3.68 -11.25
CA LYS A 99 -15.78 4.73 -12.16
C LYS A 99 -16.64 5.99 -12.18
N LYS A 100 -17.92 5.91 -11.79
CA LYS A 100 -18.86 7.04 -11.93
C LYS A 100 -18.97 7.91 -10.67
N GLU A 101 -18.59 7.40 -9.51
CA GLU A 101 -18.78 8.11 -8.22
C GLU A 101 -17.50 8.73 -7.65
N LEU A 102 -16.31 8.32 -8.12
CA LEU A 102 -15.01 8.80 -7.61
C LEU A 102 -14.31 9.83 -8.52
N GLU A 103 -14.85 10.17 -9.68
CA GLU A 103 -14.28 11.22 -10.54
C GLU A 103 -14.85 12.58 -10.12
N PRO A 104 -14.06 13.50 -9.52
CA PRO A 104 -14.40 14.90 -9.64
C PRO A 104 -14.40 15.24 -11.14
N ALA A 105 -15.45 15.90 -11.62
CA ALA A 105 -15.68 16.27 -13.02
C ALA A 105 -14.65 17.28 -13.60
N SER A 106 -13.43 17.34 -13.07
CA SER A 106 -12.33 18.14 -13.55
C SER A 106 -11.28 17.25 -14.21
N ALA A 107 -11.52 16.90 -15.48
CA ALA A 107 -10.51 16.54 -16.48
C ALA A 107 -9.30 15.73 -15.97
N VAL A 108 -9.53 14.50 -15.49
CA VAL A 108 -8.45 13.54 -15.26
C VAL A 108 -7.90 13.13 -16.62
N LEU A 109 -6.60 13.38 -16.86
CA LEU A 109 -5.91 12.84 -18.03
C LEU A 109 -5.80 11.32 -17.87
N ASP A 110 -6.12 10.59 -18.94
CA ASP A 110 -5.97 9.13 -19.01
C ASP A 110 -4.52 8.73 -18.69
N GLU A 111 -4.34 7.69 -17.87
CA GLU A 111 -3.01 7.19 -17.50
C GLU A 111 -2.20 6.73 -18.70
N GLU A 112 -2.85 6.18 -19.72
CA GLU A 112 -2.19 5.80 -20.98
C GLU A 112 -1.63 7.03 -21.71
N LEU A 113 -2.40 8.13 -21.72
CA LEU A 113 -1.96 9.40 -22.29
C LEU A 113 -0.81 10.02 -21.49
N ILE A 114 -0.84 9.94 -20.16
CA ILE A 114 0.26 10.43 -19.31
C ILE A 114 1.54 9.64 -19.60
N ASN A 115 1.47 8.31 -19.69
CA ASN A 115 2.63 7.48 -19.99
C ASN A 115 3.20 7.79 -21.38
N LEU A 116 2.35 7.97 -22.39
CA LEU A 116 2.78 8.39 -23.72
C LEU A 116 3.49 9.75 -23.69
N LEU A 117 2.98 10.72 -22.93
CA LEU A 117 3.62 12.04 -22.79
C LEU A 117 4.97 11.94 -22.07
N VAL A 118 5.11 11.05 -21.09
CA VAL A 118 6.38 10.77 -20.41
C VAL A 118 7.41 10.16 -21.38
N GLU A 119 6.99 9.22 -22.23
CA GLU A 119 7.84 8.65 -23.28
C GLU A 119 8.28 9.71 -24.29
N VAL A 120 7.36 10.55 -24.76
CA VAL A 120 7.67 11.67 -25.68
C VAL A 120 8.65 12.64 -25.03
N ARG A 121 8.50 12.94 -23.74
CA ARG A 121 9.46 13.75 -22.98
C ARG A 121 10.85 13.12 -22.94
N GLN A 122 10.92 11.80 -22.74
CA GLN A 122 12.18 11.06 -22.71
C GLN A 122 12.86 11.08 -24.09
N MET A 123 12.11 10.81 -25.16
CA MET A 123 12.60 10.94 -26.53
C MET A 123 13.10 12.36 -26.84
N ALA A 124 12.41 13.40 -26.35
CA ALA A 124 12.84 14.78 -26.51
C ALA A 124 14.17 15.05 -25.79
N ARG A 125 14.37 14.54 -24.57
CA ARG A 125 15.65 14.64 -23.85
C ARG A 125 16.78 13.94 -24.58
N GLU A 126 16.55 12.73 -25.09
CA GLU A 126 17.53 11.96 -25.86
C GLU A 126 17.96 12.69 -27.14
N LYS A 127 17.01 13.34 -27.81
CA LYS A 127 17.25 14.19 -28.98
C LYS A 127 17.77 15.60 -28.64
N LYS A 128 18.05 15.88 -27.36
CA LYS A 128 18.50 17.20 -26.85
C LYS A 128 17.53 18.36 -27.14
N LEU A 129 16.24 18.06 -27.26
CA LEU A 129 15.15 19.02 -27.43
C LEU A 129 14.60 19.44 -26.05
N PHE A 130 15.42 20.16 -25.28
CA PHE A 130 15.13 20.48 -23.88
C PHE A 130 13.86 21.33 -23.70
N ASP A 131 13.63 22.30 -24.59
CA ASP A 131 12.45 23.17 -24.54
C ASP A 131 11.14 22.37 -24.61
N ILE A 132 11.10 21.32 -25.43
CA ILE A 132 9.93 20.45 -25.57
C ILE A 132 9.75 19.60 -24.32
N ALA A 133 10.84 19.05 -23.79
CA ALA A 133 10.80 18.24 -22.58
C ALA A 133 10.31 19.03 -21.35
N ASP A 134 10.77 20.28 -21.21
CA ASP A 134 10.33 21.17 -20.14
C ASP A 134 8.87 21.57 -20.31
N LYS A 135 8.44 21.90 -21.53
CA LYS A 135 7.03 22.22 -21.81
C LYS A 135 6.08 21.08 -21.46
N ILE A 136 6.47 19.82 -21.73
CA ILE A 136 5.68 18.64 -21.34
C ILE A 136 5.62 18.51 -19.82
N ARG A 137 6.76 18.66 -19.12
CA ARG A 137 6.81 18.61 -17.65
C ARG A 137 5.89 19.66 -17.03
N ASP A 138 5.96 20.89 -17.52
CA ASP A 138 5.25 22.02 -16.92
C ASP A 138 3.73 21.90 -17.16
N ARG A 139 3.32 21.47 -18.36
CA ARG A 139 1.89 21.18 -18.65
C ARG A 139 1.32 20.05 -17.82
N LEU A 140 2.09 19.00 -17.57
CA LEU A 140 1.68 17.91 -16.68
C LEU A 140 1.54 18.42 -15.24
N LYS A 141 2.46 19.27 -14.78
CA LYS A 141 2.40 19.89 -13.46
C LYS A 141 1.18 20.80 -13.30
N GLU A 142 0.85 21.61 -14.31
CA GLU A 142 -0.39 22.43 -14.34
C GLU A 142 -1.66 21.58 -14.21
N LYS A 143 -1.61 20.31 -14.64
CA LYS A 143 -2.70 19.34 -14.55
C LYS A 143 -2.64 18.47 -13.29
N GLY A 144 -1.83 18.84 -12.30
CA GLY A 144 -1.71 18.10 -11.04
C GLY A 144 -0.88 16.82 -11.14
N ILE A 145 -0.05 16.66 -12.17
CA ILE A 145 0.82 15.49 -12.36
C ILE A 145 2.28 15.92 -12.16
N ILE A 146 2.93 15.39 -11.12
CA ILE A 146 4.34 15.62 -10.85
C ILE A 146 5.17 14.44 -11.40
N LEU A 147 6.19 14.76 -12.19
CA LEU A 147 7.17 13.80 -12.70
C LEU A 147 8.39 13.75 -11.77
N GLU A 148 8.79 12.54 -11.39
CA GLU A 148 9.95 12.23 -10.56
C GLU A 148 10.93 11.36 -11.35
N ASP A 149 12.11 11.90 -11.63
CA ASP A 149 13.17 11.16 -12.31
C ASP A 149 13.88 10.26 -11.30
N THR A 150 13.92 8.95 -11.57
CA THR A 150 14.66 7.97 -10.76
C THR A 150 15.69 7.23 -11.61
N PRO A 151 16.73 6.62 -11.01
CA PRO A 151 17.68 5.77 -11.74
C PRO A 151 17.03 4.59 -12.48
N PHE A 152 15.80 4.21 -12.11
CA PHE A 152 15.02 3.13 -12.70
C PHE A 152 13.98 3.62 -13.73
N GLY A 153 13.97 4.92 -14.06
CA GLY A 153 13.02 5.54 -14.98
C GLY A 153 12.25 6.71 -14.38
N THR A 154 11.45 7.38 -15.21
CA THR A 154 10.55 8.46 -14.75
C THR A 154 9.32 7.84 -14.10
N LYS A 155 9.06 8.18 -12.84
CA LYS A 155 7.78 7.91 -12.17
C LYS A 155 6.94 9.17 -12.14
N TRP A 156 5.63 9.03 -11.96
CA TRP A 156 4.75 10.18 -11.78
C TRP A 156 3.74 9.94 -10.67
N LYS A 157 3.25 11.04 -10.08
CA LYS A 157 2.19 11.02 -9.08
C LYS A 157 1.18 12.13 -9.33
N LYS A 158 -0.09 11.86 -9.00
CA LYS A 158 -1.16 12.85 -8.94
C LYS A 158 -1.09 13.60 -7.60
N VAL A 159 -1.41 14.89 -7.62
CA VAL A 159 -1.43 15.79 -6.45
C VAL A 159 -2.75 16.53 -6.37
#